data_AF-A0A933EB82-F1
#
_entry.id   AF-A0A933EB82-F1
#
_cell.length_a   1.000
_cell.length_b   1.000
_cell.length_c   1.000
_cell.angle_alpha   90.00
_cell.angle_beta   90.00
_cell.angle_gamma   90.00
#
_symmetry.space_group_name_H-M   'P 1'
#
loop_
_entity.id
_entity.type
_entity.pdbx_description
1 polymer ?
#
loop_
_entity_poly.entity_id
_entity_poly.type
_entity_poly.pdbx_seq_one_letter_code
_entity_poly.pdbx_strand_id
1 'polypeptide(L)'
;MDRAAVLRRLPQVDRLVAGMEEAGACGDHARVLIVACAREVIDARRREILAGTDPDGLDLSLGALVTEAAALLVRRSRLTLQRAINATGIILHTNLGRA
;
A
#
# COMPACT_ATOMS: atom_id res chain seq x y z
N MET A 1 2.69 -6.74 -24.05
CA MET A 1 1.49 -6.68 -23.19
C MET A 1 0.99 -5.25 -23.08
N ASP A 2 -0.32 -5.04 -23.14
CA ASP A 2 -0.95 -3.73 -22.88
C ASP A 2 -0.84 -3.34 -21.40
N ARG A 3 -0.08 -2.28 -21.10
CA ARG A 3 0.05 -1.74 -19.71
C ARG A 3 -1.31 -1.40 -19.11
N ALA A 4 -2.26 -0.94 -19.93
CA ALA A 4 -3.62 -0.67 -19.51
C ALA A 4 -4.35 -1.93 -19.02
N ALA A 5 -4.08 -3.11 -19.60
CA ALA A 5 -4.66 -4.36 -19.15
C ALA A 5 -4.07 -4.80 -17.79
N VAL A 6 -2.78 -4.58 -17.57
CA VAL A 6 -2.09 -4.90 -16.32
C VAL A 6 -2.55 -3.99 -15.18
N LEU A 7 -2.68 -2.68 -15.43
CA LEU A 7 -3.17 -1.73 -14.42
C LEU A 7 -4.60 -2.05 -13.95
N ARG A 8 -5.43 -2.66 -14.80
CA ARG A 8 -6.77 -3.14 -14.44
C ARG A 8 -6.76 -4.35 -13.52
N ARG A 9 -5.63 -5.07 -13.41
CA ARG A 9 -5.48 -6.20 -12.48
C ARG A 9 -5.26 -5.75 -11.04
N LEU A 10 -4.83 -4.49 -10.83
CA LEU A 10 -4.70 -3.94 -9.48
C LEU A 10 -6.07 -3.84 -8.81
N PRO A 11 -6.22 -4.34 -7.57
CA PRO A 11 -7.45 -4.16 -6.82
C PRO A 11 -7.66 -2.68 -6.46
N GLN A 12 -8.91 -2.33 -6.17
CA GLN A 12 -9.21 -1.05 -5.55
C GLN A 12 -8.62 -1.01 -4.12
N VAL A 13 -8.32 0.20 -3.65
CA VAL A 13 -7.81 0.43 -2.29
C VAL A 13 -8.76 -0.17 -1.25
N ASP A 14 -10.06 0.10 -1.37
CA ASP A 14 -11.06 -0.42 -0.43
C ASP A 14 -11.11 -1.95 -0.41
N ARG A 15 -10.90 -2.60 -1.57
CA ARG A 15 -10.82 -4.06 -1.66
C ARG A 15 -9.57 -4.61 -0.98
N LEU A 16 -8.44 -3.92 -1.09
CA LEU A 16 -7.21 -4.28 -0.38
C LEU A 16 -7.37 -4.09 1.14
N VAL A 17 -7.98 -2.98 1.57
CA VAL A 17 -8.28 -2.72 2.98
C VAL A 17 -9.19 -3.80 3.55
N ALA A 18 -10.28 -4.15 2.86
CA ALA A 18 -11.15 -5.25 3.26
C ALA A 18 -10.37 -6.57 3.37
N GLY A 19 -9.52 -6.88 2.39
CA GLY A 19 -8.67 -8.07 2.45
C GLY A 19 -7.70 -8.09 3.64
N MET A 20 -7.17 -6.93 4.05
CA MET A 20 -6.34 -6.81 5.26
C MET A 20 -7.16 -7.02 6.55
N GLU A 21 -8.38 -6.49 6.59
CA GLU A 21 -9.31 -6.66 7.71
C GLU A 21 -9.73 -8.13 7.84
N GLU A 22 -10.13 -8.77 6.74
CA GLU A 22 -10.49 -10.19 6.65
C GLU A 22 -9.32 -11.11 7.04
N ALA A 23 -8.09 -10.77 6.65
CA ALA A 23 -6.89 -11.51 7.02
C ALA A 23 -6.46 -11.30 8.49
N GLY A 24 -7.13 -10.43 9.25
CA GLY A 24 -6.76 -10.09 10.62
C GLY A 24 -5.42 -9.33 10.72
N ALA A 25 -4.89 -8.83 9.60
CA ALA A 25 -3.61 -8.11 9.56
C ALA A 25 -3.69 -6.70 10.17
N CYS A 26 -4.91 -6.18 10.34
CA CYS A 26 -5.16 -4.84 10.85
C CYS A 26 -4.91 -4.68 12.36
N GLY A 27 -5.12 -5.72 13.18
CA GLY A 27 -5.00 -5.63 14.64
C GLY A 27 -5.72 -4.40 15.23
N ASP A 28 -5.08 -3.72 16.18
CA ASP A 28 -5.59 -2.47 16.80
C ASP A 28 -5.13 -1.19 16.08
N HIS A 29 -4.63 -1.31 14.84
CA HIS A 29 -4.13 -0.14 14.12
C HIS A 29 -5.29 0.78 13.69
N ALA A 30 -5.06 2.10 13.76
CA ALA A 30 -6.05 3.07 13.29
C ALA A 30 -6.36 2.88 11.80
N ARG A 31 -7.65 2.94 11.43
CA ARG A 31 -8.12 2.79 10.05
C ARG A 31 -7.42 3.74 9.06
N VAL A 32 -7.10 4.95 9.50
CA VAL A 32 -6.35 5.92 8.70
C VAL A 32 -4.97 5.38 8.28
N LEU A 33 -4.28 4.66 9.18
CA LEU A 33 -2.98 4.06 8.90
C LEU A 33 -3.12 2.87 7.95
N ILE A 34 -4.12 2.02 8.16
CA ILE A 34 -4.42 0.86 7.30
C ILE A 34 -4.67 1.32 5.86
N VAL A 35 -5.55 2.30 5.67
CA VAL A 35 -5.86 2.89 4.35
C VAL A 35 -4.62 3.51 3.71
N ALA A 36 -3.80 4.22 4.49
CA ALA A 36 -2.56 4.81 3.99
C ALA A 36 -1.58 3.75 3.47
N CYS A 37 -1.41 2.64 4.20
CA CYS A 37 -0.57 1.52 3.79
C CYS A 37 -1.11 0.83 2.52
N ALA A 38 -2.41 0.57 2.45
CA ALA A 38 -3.04 -0.01 1.26
C ALA A 38 -2.86 0.87 0.00
N ARG A 39 -3.05 2.19 0.14
CA ARG A 39 -2.81 3.16 -0.95
C ARG A 39 -1.37 3.13 -1.43
N GLU A 40 -0.42 3.15 -0.49
CA GLU A 40 1.00 3.18 -0.80
C GLU A 40 1.46 1.95 -1.59
N VAL A 41 0.98 0.75 -1.21
CA VAL A 41 1.26 -0.50 -1.95
C VAL A 41 0.69 -0.45 -3.38
N ILE A 42 -0.57 -0.05 -3.53
CA ILE A 42 -1.19 0.06 -4.87
C ILE A 42 -0.46 1.09 -5.74
N ASP A 43 -0.11 2.24 -5.18
CA ASP A 43 0.60 3.29 -5.91
C ASP A 43 2.04 2.88 -6.26
N ALA A 44 2.70 2.06 -5.43
CA ALA A 44 4.00 1.48 -5.75
C ALA A 44 3.90 0.54 -6.97
N ARG A 45 2.96 -0.41 -6.95
CA ARG A 45 2.74 -1.33 -8.08
C ARG A 45 2.32 -0.61 -9.34
N ARG A 46 1.46 0.41 -9.23
CA ARG A 46 1.09 1.27 -10.36
C ARG A 46 2.32 1.92 -10.97
N ARG A 47 3.25 2.45 -10.16
CA ARG A 47 4.49 3.07 -10.64
C ARG A 47 5.42 2.07 -11.31
N GLU A 48 5.58 0.86 -10.78
CA GLU A 48 6.40 -0.20 -11.41
C GLU A 48 5.88 -0.59 -12.80
N ILE A 49 4.56 -0.78 -12.92
CA ILE A 49 3.91 -1.09 -14.20
C ILE A 49 4.11 0.05 -15.21
N LEU A 50 4.01 1.31 -14.77
CA LEU A 50 4.25 2.49 -15.62
C LEU A 50 5.73 2.67 -15.99
N ALA A 51 6.64 2.33 -15.09
CA ALA A 51 8.09 2.39 -15.31
C ALA A 51 8.60 1.33 -16.30
N GLY A 52 7.74 0.39 -16.72
CA GLY A 52 8.09 -0.66 -17.67
C GLY A 52 8.70 -1.90 -17.02
N THR A 53 8.54 -2.07 -15.71
CA THR A 53 8.81 -3.36 -15.05
C THR A 53 7.92 -4.44 -15.70
N ASP A 54 8.51 -5.61 -15.94
CA ASP A 54 7.80 -6.73 -16.54
C ASP A 54 6.60 -7.14 -15.66
N PRO A 55 5.36 -6.96 -16.14
CA PRO A 55 4.15 -7.33 -15.42
C PRO A 55 4.10 -8.79 -14.98
N ASP A 56 4.71 -9.68 -15.77
CA ASP A 56 4.67 -11.13 -15.50
C ASP A 56 5.52 -11.52 -14.30
N GLY A 57 6.45 -10.65 -13.88
CA GLY A 57 7.22 -10.81 -12.64
C GLY A 57 6.54 -10.23 -11.40
N LEU A 58 5.41 -9.51 -11.55
CA LEU A 58 4.71 -8.87 -10.45
C LEU A 58 3.51 -9.71 -10.00
N ASP A 59 3.54 -10.15 -8.74
CA ASP A 59 2.36 -10.75 -8.12
C ASP A 59 1.36 -9.67 -7.71
N LEU A 60 0.41 -9.40 -8.60
CA LEU A 60 -0.69 -8.45 -8.38
C LEU A 60 -1.91 -9.10 -7.72
N SER A 61 -1.79 -10.33 -7.21
CA SER A 61 -2.89 -11.00 -6.52
C SER A 61 -3.26 -10.27 -5.24
N LEU A 62 -4.55 -10.35 -4.86
CA LEU A 62 -5.02 -9.72 -3.63
C LEU A 62 -4.24 -10.23 -2.40
N GLY A 63 -3.92 -11.53 -2.33
CA GLY A 63 -3.18 -12.12 -1.21
C GLY A 63 -1.75 -11.59 -1.07
N ALA A 64 -1.03 -11.45 -2.18
CA ALA A 64 0.32 -10.86 -2.18
C ALA A 64 0.29 -9.40 -1.72
N LEU A 65 -0.65 -8.62 -2.26
CA LEU A 65 -0.81 -7.21 -1.89
C LEU A 65 -1.24 -7.03 -0.42
N VAL A 66 -2.11 -7.91 0.11
CA VAL A 66 -2.49 -7.92 1.53
C VAL A 66 -1.28 -8.19 2.40
N THR A 67 -0.46 -9.18 2.04
CA THR A 67 0.77 -9.53 2.78
C THR A 67 1.75 -8.36 2.80
N GLU A 68 1.96 -7.71 1.65
CA GLU A 68 2.83 -6.55 1.53
C GLU A 68 2.31 -5.35 2.34
N ALA A 69 1.02 -5.05 2.24
CA ALA A 69 0.39 -3.96 2.98
C ALA A 69 0.41 -4.20 4.49
N ALA A 70 0.23 -5.45 4.94
CA ALA A 70 0.37 -5.84 6.34
C ALA A 70 1.80 -5.63 6.87
N ALA A 71 2.81 -6.06 6.10
CA ALA A 71 4.21 -5.83 6.46
C ALA A 71 4.55 -4.33 6.54
N LEU A 72 4.02 -3.53 5.60
CA LEU A 72 4.17 -2.08 5.62
C LEU A 72 3.48 -1.46 6.85
N LEU A 73 2.29 -1.93 7.20
CA LEU A 73 1.53 -1.47 8.37
C LEU A 73 2.32 -1.69 9.67
N VAL A 74 2.87 -2.89 9.88
CA VAL A 74 3.70 -3.22 11.05
C VAL A 74 4.96 -2.34 11.12
N ARG A 75 5.62 -2.09 9.98
CA ARG A 75 6.80 -1.21 9.94
C ARG A 75 6.45 0.23 10.28
N ARG A 76 5.36 0.75 9.70
CA ARG A 76 4.88 2.13 9.95
C ARG A 76 4.42 2.29 11.39
N SER A 77 3.69 1.35 11.95
CA SER A 77 3.19 1.44 13.33
C SER A 77 4.33 1.48 14.35
N ARG A 78 5.38 0.67 14.17
CA ARG A 78 6.61 0.72 14.99
C ARG A 78 7.30 2.08 14.91
N LEU A 79 7.42 2.66 13.71
CA LEU A 79 8.02 3.98 13.53
C LEU A 79 7.15 5.10 14.13
N THR A 80 5.83 5.02 14.00
CA THR A 80 4.91 5.99 14.58
C THR A 80 4.92 5.93 16.11
N LEU A 81 4.98 4.73 16.72
CA LEU A 81 5.12 4.56 18.17
C LEU A 81 6.44 5.14 18.70
N GLN A 82 7.55 4.98 17.96
CA GLN A 82 8.84 5.59 18.33
C GLN A 82 8.87 7.11 18.09
N ARG A 83 8.16 7.61 17.07
CA ARG A 83 8.08 9.04 16.72
C ARG A 83 6.96 9.79 17.43
N ALA A 84 6.09 9.11 18.17
CA ALA A 84 4.95 9.71 18.89
C ALA A 84 5.38 10.56 20.10
N ILE A 85 6.68 10.72 20.37
CA ILE A 85 7.21 11.93 21.02
C ILE A 85 7.40 13.01 19.92
N ASN A 86 6.32 13.43 19.26
CA ASN A 86 6.17 14.74 18.60
C ASN A 86 4.77 14.87 17.95
N ALA A 87 3.93 15.60 18.68
CA ALA A 87 2.79 16.43 18.28
C ALA A 87 2.42 16.55 16.79
N THR A 88 1.13 16.28 16.50
CA THR A 88 0.29 17.06 15.56
C THR A 88 0.81 17.38 14.14
N GLY A 89 1.50 16.46 13.48
CA GLY A 89 1.88 16.66 12.08
C GLY A 89 2.13 15.36 11.33
N ILE A 90 1.08 14.72 10.82
CA ILE A 90 1.25 13.74 9.73
C ILE A 90 1.63 14.55 8.48
N ILE A 91 2.92 14.84 8.36
CA ILE A 91 3.58 15.19 7.11
C ILE A 91 4.47 13.99 6.77
N LEU A 92 4.00 13.13 5.87
CA LEU A 92 4.89 12.37 5.01
C LEU A 92 4.82 13.06 3.64
N HIS A 93 5.91 13.74 3.30
CA HIS A 93 6.17 14.41 2.02
C HIS A 93 5.60 13.58 0.85
N THR A 94 4.72 14.07 -0.03
CA THR A 94 4.91 15.11 -1.07
C THR A 94 6.25 15.01 -1.80
N ASN A 95 6.41 13.99 -2.66
CA ASN A 95 7.00 14.10 -4.01
C ASN A 95 7.23 12.70 -4.58
N LEU A 96 6.34 12.23 -5.45
CA LEU A 96 6.71 11.27 -6.49
C LEU A 96 5.90 11.54 -7.75
N GLY A 97 6.32 12.61 -8.43
CA GLY A 97 6.42 12.62 -9.88
C GLY A 97 5.09 12.55 -10.62
N ARG A 98 4.37 13.68 -10.62
CA ARG A 98 3.63 14.07 -11.81
C ARG A 98 4.68 14.46 -12.86
N ALA A 99 5.02 13.52 -13.74
CA ALA A 99 5.62 13.73 -15.05
C ALA A 99 4.97 12.73 -16.00
#